data_AF-A3GG21-F1
#
_entry.id   AF-A3GG21-F1
#
_cell.length_a   1.000
_cell.length_b   1.000
_cell.length_c   1.000
_cell.angle_alpha   90.00
_cell.angle_beta   90.00
_cell.angle_gamma   90.00
#
_symmetry.space_group_name_H-M   'P 1'
#
loop_
_entity.id
_entity.type
_entity.pdbx_description
1 polymer ?
#
loop_
_entity_poly.entity_id
_entity_poly.type
_entity_poly.pdbx_seq_one_letter_code
_entity_poly.pdbx_strand_id
1 'polypeptide(L)'
;MADKQNELEQSLVNEQQAKLEQKEREKIEKEKQEELDPCTVFNPVNKGFINLQSLSSLGNEGKPLAWNTRGWDSGKNYTIGICSNPFKKMHSDEEIQDIGSVNATNIGAFYIDSKTNKFVSMGEYSTTPKFRGRKLTLTYENGAYCDNLIDGTSGQRLRKSTIITFTCDRELMTKAQISFVGSPNDCNYLFEVRSHHACPTAAKENNMAAIWIFLFILLAALFVYFSGGLLYRQMKQVKQTPKGL
;
A
#
# COMPACT_ATOMS: atom_id res chain seq x y z
N MET A 1 -50.29 32.46 12.41
CA MET A 1 -49.10 32.29 13.30
C MET A 1 -48.49 30.90 13.17
N ALA A 2 -49.29 29.84 12.97
CA ALA A 2 -48.81 28.48 12.75
C ALA A 2 -47.98 28.31 11.44
N ASP A 3 -48.35 28.98 10.34
CA ASP A 3 -47.64 28.83 9.06
C ASP A 3 -46.19 29.32 9.10
N LYS A 4 -45.92 30.42 9.81
CA LYS A 4 -44.55 30.97 9.95
C LYS A 4 -43.64 30.11 10.84
N GLN A 5 -44.20 29.38 11.80
CA GLN A 5 -43.42 28.44 12.62
C GLN A 5 -43.05 27.20 11.81
N ASN A 6 -43.96 26.71 10.98
CA ASN A 6 -43.75 25.54 10.13
C ASN A 6 -42.68 25.80 9.05
N GLU A 7 -42.69 26.99 8.42
CA GLU A 7 -41.66 27.40 7.45
C GLU A 7 -40.26 27.51 8.09
N LEU A 8 -40.18 27.99 9.34
CA LEU A 8 -38.91 28.11 10.06
C LEU A 8 -38.34 26.74 10.45
N GLU A 9 -39.19 25.81 10.91
CA GLU A 9 -38.77 24.43 11.20
C GLU A 9 -38.31 23.70 9.93
N GLN A 10 -39.02 23.84 8.81
CA GLN A 10 -38.60 23.28 7.51
C GLN A 10 -37.27 23.85 7.02
N SER A 11 -37.02 25.14 7.25
CA SER A 11 -35.75 25.77 6.87
C SER A 11 -34.56 25.20 7.65
N LEU A 12 -34.75 24.89 8.93
CA LEU A 12 -33.72 24.35 9.80
C LEU A 12 -33.38 22.89 9.47
N VAL A 13 -34.39 22.08 9.14
CA VAL A 13 -34.20 20.67 8.74
C VAL A 13 -33.45 20.57 7.41
N ASN A 14 -33.78 21.42 6.43
CA ASN A 14 -33.11 21.44 5.13
C ASN A 14 -31.63 21.84 5.26
N GLU A 15 -31.30 22.81 6.13
CA GLU A 15 -29.91 23.22 6.38
C GLU A 15 -29.10 22.11 7.09
N GLN A 16 -29.74 21.36 7.99
CA GLN A 16 -29.11 20.23 8.68
C GLN A 16 -28.84 19.04 7.73
N GLN A 17 -29.78 18.73 6.83
CA GLN A 17 -29.58 17.69 5.82
C GLN A 17 -28.46 18.05 4.84
N ALA A 18 -28.42 19.29 4.36
CA ALA A 18 -27.35 19.76 3.47
C ALA A 18 -25.95 19.62 4.10
N LYS A 19 -25.82 19.93 5.41
CA LYS A 19 -24.55 19.77 6.16
C LYS A 19 -24.15 18.31 6.35
N LEU A 20 -25.12 17.41 6.60
CA LEU A 20 -24.85 15.98 6.77
C LEU A 20 -24.36 15.36 5.46
N GLU A 21 -25.03 15.68 4.35
CA GLU A 21 -24.63 15.20 3.03
C GLU A 21 -23.28 15.77 2.58
N GLN A 22 -22.97 17.03 2.91
CA GLN A 22 -21.67 17.61 2.60
C GLN A 22 -20.55 16.91 3.38
N LYS A 23 -20.78 16.60 4.65
CA LYS A 23 -19.83 15.84 5.49
C LYS A 23 -19.64 14.41 4.99
N GLU A 24 -20.69 13.79 4.46
CA GLU A 24 -20.62 12.46 3.86
C GLU A 24 -19.89 12.48 2.52
N ARG A 25 -20.14 13.49 1.67
CA ARG A 25 -19.38 13.73 0.43
C ARG A 25 -17.90 13.98 0.68
N GLU A 26 -17.54 14.80 1.68
CA GLU A 26 -16.15 15.03 2.08
C GLU A 26 -15.47 13.77 2.64
N LYS A 27 -16.23 12.90 3.33
CA LYS A 27 -15.75 11.61 3.82
C LYS A 27 -15.50 10.63 2.67
N ILE A 28 -16.45 10.53 1.73
CA ILE A 28 -16.34 9.69 0.53
C ILE A 28 -15.19 10.18 -0.38
N GLU A 29 -15.00 11.49 -0.50
CA GLU A 29 -13.91 12.07 -1.29
C GLU A 29 -12.54 11.81 -0.65
N LYS A 30 -12.46 11.86 0.70
CA LYS A 30 -11.26 11.42 1.44
C LYS A 30 -10.99 9.93 1.26
N GLU A 31 -12.00 9.08 1.38
CA GLU A 31 -11.86 7.62 1.19
C GLU A 31 -11.46 7.27 -0.26
N LYS A 32 -11.97 8.02 -1.25
CA LYS A 32 -11.65 7.83 -2.67
C LYS A 32 -10.28 8.37 -3.07
N GLN A 33 -9.77 9.40 -2.38
CA GLN A 33 -8.37 9.84 -2.50
C GLN A 33 -7.37 8.88 -1.82
N GLU A 34 -7.84 7.88 -1.08
CA GLU A 34 -7.05 6.92 -0.30
C GLU A 34 -7.04 5.49 -0.89
N GLU A 35 -7.46 5.28 -2.14
CA GLU A 35 -7.25 4.00 -2.81
C GLU A 35 -5.77 3.84 -3.16
N LEU A 36 -5.03 3.29 -2.19
CA LEU A 36 -3.62 3.00 -2.26
C LEU A 36 -3.27 2.07 -3.43
N ASP A 37 -2.14 2.33 -4.07
CA ASP A 37 -1.57 1.43 -5.07
C ASP A 37 -1.40 0.01 -4.48
N PRO A 38 -1.55 -1.05 -5.30
CA PRO A 38 -1.38 -2.41 -4.82
C PRO A 38 0.02 -2.60 -4.22
N CYS A 39 0.09 -3.32 -3.11
CA CYS A 39 1.30 -3.57 -2.34
C CYS A 39 1.91 -2.33 -1.65
N THR A 40 1.08 -1.33 -1.35
CA THR A 40 1.50 -0.14 -0.59
C THR A 40 0.62 0.08 0.65
N VAL A 41 1.14 0.80 1.65
CA VAL A 41 0.40 1.10 2.88
C VAL A 41 0.92 2.36 3.58
N PHE A 42 0.02 3.07 4.24
CA PHE A 42 0.37 4.12 5.20
C PHE A 42 0.37 3.59 6.64
N ASN A 43 1.38 3.95 7.41
CA ASN A 43 1.39 3.70 8.84
C ASN A 43 0.37 4.64 9.54
N PRO A 44 -0.59 4.10 10.29
CA PRO A 44 -1.63 4.91 10.91
C PRO A 44 -1.10 5.91 11.95
N VAL A 45 0.03 5.57 12.61
CA VAL A 45 0.61 6.34 13.73
C VAL A 45 1.49 7.49 13.24
N ASN A 46 2.49 7.20 12.42
CA ASN A 46 3.49 8.20 12.00
C ASN A 46 3.28 8.71 10.56
N LYS A 47 2.22 8.27 9.88
CA LYS A 47 1.90 8.63 8.49
C LYS A 47 3.00 8.31 7.47
N GLY A 48 3.94 7.44 7.83
CA GLY A 48 4.98 6.95 6.92
C GLY A 48 4.38 6.09 5.81
N PHE A 49 4.84 6.30 4.58
CA PHE A 49 4.43 5.52 3.41
C PHE A 49 5.40 4.35 3.20
N ILE A 50 4.87 3.16 2.94
CA ILE A 50 5.67 1.97 2.67
C ILE A 50 5.25 1.39 1.33
N ASN A 51 6.22 1.17 0.44
CA ASN A 51 6.01 0.54 -0.85
C ASN A 51 6.79 -0.79 -0.90
N LEU A 52 6.05 -1.90 -0.97
CA LEU A 52 6.60 -3.26 -1.04
C LEU A 52 6.64 -3.81 -2.47
N GLN A 53 6.25 -3.03 -3.48
CA GLN A 53 6.18 -3.48 -4.89
C GLN A 53 7.53 -3.98 -5.42
N SER A 54 8.66 -3.43 -4.95
CA SER A 54 10.00 -3.90 -5.32
C SER A 54 10.28 -5.35 -4.89
N LEU A 55 9.55 -5.84 -3.89
CA LEU A 55 9.61 -7.23 -3.42
C LEU A 55 8.63 -8.15 -4.18
N SER A 56 7.80 -7.57 -5.03
CA SER A 56 6.75 -8.22 -5.80
C SER A 56 7.12 -8.32 -7.28
N SER A 57 6.37 -9.10 -8.04
CA SER A 57 6.41 -9.03 -9.51
C SER A 57 6.01 -7.66 -10.06
N LEU A 58 5.21 -6.89 -9.30
CA LEU A 58 4.76 -5.55 -9.68
C LEU A 58 5.94 -4.58 -9.91
N GLY A 59 6.97 -4.63 -9.07
CA GLY A 59 8.18 -3.83 -9.21
C GLY A 59 9.27 -4.47 -10.08
N ASN A 60 9.05 -5.68 -10.61
CA ASN A 60 10.03 -6.45 -11.36
C ASN A 60 9.52 -6.80 -12.78
N GLU A 61 8.90 -5.84 -13.47
CA GLU A 61 8.43 -5.97 -14.86
C GLU A 61 7.47 -7.16 -15.09
N GLY A 62 6.71 -7.55 -14.06
CA GLY A 62 5.81 -8.70 -14.12
C GLY A 62 6.51 -10.06 -14.04
N LYS A 63 7.85 -10.12 -13.89
CA LYS A 63 8.55 -11.37 -13.62
C LYS A 63 8.18 -11.83 -12.21
N PRO A 64 7.56 -13.02 -12.03
CA PRO A 64 7.26 -13.52 -10.70
C PRO A 64 8.56 -13.70 -9.92
N LEU A 65 8.59 -13.08 -8.75
CA LEU A 65 9.69 -13.13 -7.79
C LEU A 65 9.29 -14.08 -6.67
N ALA A 66 9.87 -15.28 -6.72
CA ALA A 66 9.68 -16.32 -5.72
C ALA A 66 10.75 -16.21 -4.64
N TRP A 67 10.31 -16.14 -3.38
CA TRP A 67 11.15 -16.10 -2.19
C TRP A 67 11.16 -17.48 -1.55
N ASN A 68 12.34 -18.10 -1.50
CA ASN A 68 12.49 -19.45 -0.98
C ASN A 68 13.06 -19.42 0.44
N THR A 69 12.49 -20.21 1.34
CA THR A 69 13.01 -20.41 2.70
C THR A 69 12.80 -21.86 3.14
N ARG A 70 13.70 -22.37 3.98
CA ARG A 70 13.60 -23.71 4.56
C ARG A 70 13.08 -23.63 5.99
N GLY A 71 12.07 -24.43 6.33
CA GLY A 71 11.72 -24.69 7.73
C GLY A 71 12.59 -25.79 8.27
N TRP A 72 13.53 -25.46 9.16
CA TRP A 72 14.43 -26.46 9.75
C TRP A 72 13.71 -27.44 10.68
N ASP A 73 12.68 -26.96 11.35
CA ASP A 73 11.77 -27.68 12.22
C ASP A 73 10.80 -28.58 11.44
N SER A 74 10.21 -28.09 10.34
CA SER A 74 9.26 -28.86 9.53
C SER A 74 9.92 -29.73 8.45
N GLY A 75 11.18 -29.47 8.12
CA GLY A 75 11.91 -30.10 7.02
C GLY A 75 11.41 -29.71 5.62
N LYS A 76 10.45 -28.78 5.51
CA LYS A 76 9.81 -28.39 4.25
C LYS A 76 10.53 -27.21 3.59
N ASN A 77 10.49 -27.17 2.26
CA ASN A 77 10.92 -26.02 1.47
C ASN A 77 9.70 -25.18 1.10
N TYR A 78 9.70 -23.92 1.51
CA TYR A 78 8.61 -22.98 1.29
C TYR A 78 8.97 -21.98 0.20
N THR A 79 8.00 -21.69 -0.65
CA THR A 79 8.07 -20.69 -1.70
C THR A 79 6.97 -19.67 -1.48
N ILE A 80 7.32 -18.40 -1.37
CA ILE A 80 6.40 -17.30 -1.08
C ILE A 80 6.55 -16.21 -2.13
N GLY A 81 5.44 -15.67 -2.64
CA GLY A 81 5.42 -14.42 -3.41
C GLY A 81 4.97 -13.29 -2.49
N ILE A 82 5.49 -12.08 -2.69
CA ILE A 82 5.03 -10.87 -1.97
C ILE A 82 4.09 -10.11 -2.91
N CYS A 83 2.82 -9.96 -2.54
CA CYS A 83 1.80 -9.31 -3.37
C CYS A 83 1.66 -9.87 -4.80
N SER A 84 2.07 -11.12 -5.01
CA SER A 84 2.10 -11.75 -6.33
C SER A 84 2.08 -13.26 -6.22
N ASN A 85 1.70 -13.92 -7.31
CA ASN A 85 1.72 -15.37 -7.44
C ASN A 85 3.13 -15.90 -7.85
N PRO A 86 3.82 -16.70 -7.02
CA PRO A 86 5.11 -17.29 -7.37
C PRO A 86 5.01 -18.62 -8.15
N PHE A 87 3.83 -19.23 -8.24
CA PHE A 87 3.59 -20.57 -8.80
C PHE A 87 3.58 -20.62 -10.34
N LYS A 88 3.26 -19.51 -11.01
CA LYS A 88 2.91 -19.42 -12.44
C LYS A 88 4.05 -19.61 -13.47
N LYS A 89 5.15 -20.32 -13.16
CA LYS A 89 6.28 -20.44 -14.12
C LYS A 89 6.48 -21.80 -14.78
N MET A 90 6.14 -22.95 -14.21
CA MET A 90 6.45 -24.26 -14.83
C MET A 90 5.56 -25.44 -14.40
N HIS A 91 4.50 -25.23 -13.61
CA HIS A 91 3.75 -26.31 -12.98
C HIS A 91 2.36 -26.51 -13.59
N SER A 92 1.99 -27.78 -13.81
CA SER A 92 0.63 -28.18 -14.20
C SER A 92 -0.30 -28.18 -12.97
N ASP A 93 -1.57 -27.86 -13.16
CA ASP A 93 -2.59 -27.89 -12.10
C ASP A 93 -2.74 -29.28 -11.46
N GLU A 94 -2.34 -30.34 -12.18
CA GLU A 94 -2.36 -31.73 -11.72
C GLU A 94 -1.36 -32.02 -10.58
N GLU A 95 -0.34 -31.17 -10.42
CA GLU A 95 0.69 -31.31 -9.39
C GLU A 95 0.24 -30.70 -8.03
N ILE A 96 -0.91 -30.02 -8.00
CA ILE A 96 -1.43 -29.31 -6.83
C ILE A 96 -2.23 -30.27 -5.93
N GLN A 97 -2.08 -30.13 -4.61
CA GLN A 97 -2.96 -30.79 -3.64
C GLN A 97 -4.34 -30.11 -3.60
N ASP A 98 -5.41 -30.89 -3.45
CA ASP A 98 -6.80 -30.41 -3.46
C ASP A 98 -7.21 -29.77 -4.81
N ILE A 99 -6.89 -30.48 -5.91
CA ILE A 99 -7.25 -30.11 -7.29
C ILE A 99 -8.74 -29.74 -7.37
N GLY A 100 -9.02 -28.63 -8.08
CA GLY A 100 -10.38 -28.10 -8.26
C GLY A 100 -10.87 -27.25 -7.09
N SER A 101 -10.23 -27.35 -5.91
CA SER A 101 -10.54 -26.48 -4.77
C SER A 101 -9.59 -25.29 -4.63
N VAL A 102 -8.39 -25.36 -5.19
CA VAL A 102 -7.37 -24.31 -5.11
C VAL A 102 -7.13 -23.77 -6.51
N ASN A 103 -7.12 -22.44 -6.65
CA ASN A 103 -6.83 -21.80 -7.92
C ASN A 103 -5.32 -21.49 -8.06
N ALA A 104 -4.66 -22.16 -9.00
CA ALA A 104 -3.23 -22.01 -9.29
C ALA A 104 -2.83 -20.56 -9.61
N THR A 105 -3.73 -19.76 -10.19
CA THR A 105 -3.45 -18.36 -10.54
C THR A 105 -3.40 -17.44 -9.33
N ASN A 106 -3.96 -17.86 -8.20
CA ASN A 106 -4.03 -17.09 -6.97
C ASN A 106 -3.07 -17.56 -5.89
N ILE A 107 -2.37 -18.69 -6.05
CA ILE A 107 -1.44 -19.20 -5.03
C ILE A 107 -0.41 -18.12 -4.70
N GLY A 108 -0.36 -17.70 -3.43
CA GLY A 108 0.60 -16.72 -2.94
C GLY A 108 1.78 -17.33 -2.21
N ALA A 109 1.58 -18.52 -1.64
CA ALA A 109 2.64 -19.29 -1.00
C ALA A 109 2.34 -20.78 -1.08
N PHE A 110 3.36 -21.61 -1.22
CA PHE A 110 3.23 -23.06 -1.23
C PHE A 110 4.46 -23.75 -0.64
N TYR A 111 4.32 -25.04 -0.31
CA TYR A 111 5.46 -25.93 -0.07
C TYR A 111 5.30 -27.21 -0.88
N ILE A 112 6.39 -27.96 -0.99
CA ILE A 112 6.39 -29.28 -1.63
C ILE A 112 6.32 -30.33 -0.51
N ASP A 113 5.27 -31.14 -0.51
CA ASP A 113 5.16 -32.27 0.42
C ASP A 113 6.06 -33.41 -0.06
N SER A 114 7.06 -33.78 0.74
CA SER A 114 8.01 -34.85 0.39
C SER A 114 7.38 -36.23 0.31
N LYS A 115 6.21 -36.46 0.92
CA LYS A 115 5.52 -37.76 0.89
C LYS A 115 4.73 -37.97 -0.40
N THR A 116 3.97 -36.96 -0.80
CA THR A 116 3.09 -37.01 -1.97
C THR A 116 3.73 -36.42 -3.22
N ASN A 117 4.85 -35.70 -3.07
CA ASN A 117 5.50 -34.90 -4.10
C ASN A 117 4.56 -33.88 -4.77
N LYS A 118 3.55 -33.41 -4.03
CA LYS A 118 2.57 -32.42 -4.50
C LYS A 118 2.84 -31.04 -3.94
N PHE A 119 2.40 -30.03 -4.68
CA PHE A 119 2.41 -28.64 -4.24
C PHE A 119 1.22 -28.36 -3.34
N VAL A 120 1.48 -27.93 -2.11
CA VAL A 120 0.45 -27.63 -1.12
C VAL A 120 0.33 -26.12 -0.98
N SER A 121 -0.82 -25.57 -1.37
CA SER A 121 -1.10 -24.14 -1.21
C SER A 121 -1.24 -23.76 0.25
N MET A 122 -0.57 -22.68 0.65
CA MET A 122 -0.64 -22.10 1.99
C MET A 122 -1.48 -20.81 2.02
N GLY A 123 -2.15 -20.48 0.91
CA GLY A 123 -3.04 -19.34 0.78
C GLY A 123 -2.93 -18.61 -0.55
N GLU A 124 -3.96 -17.83 -0.86
CA GLU A 124 -4.05 -16.94 -2.00
C GLU A 124 -3.31 -15.62 -1.73
N TYR A 125 -2.57 -15.10 -2.71
CA TYR A 125 -1.86 -13.84 -2.52
C TYR A 125 -2.84 -12.69 -2.33
N SER A 126 -2.48 -11.79 -1.41
CA SER A 126 -3.12 -10.49 -1.23
C SER A 126 -2.12 -9.40 -1.62
N THR A 127 -2.64 -8.31 -2.17
CA THR A 127 -1.87 -7.09 -2.47
C THR A 127 -2.05 -6.01 -1.40
N THR A 128 -2.74 -6.29 -0.30
CA THR A 128 -3.11 -5.28 0.70
C THR A 128 -2.40 -5.54 2.03
N PRO A 129 -1.19 -5.00 2.24
CA PRO A 129 -0.51 -5.12 3.52
C PRO A 129 -1.18 -4.24 4.57
N LYS A 130 -1.27 -4.73 5.81
CA LYS A 130 -2.00 -4.10 6.93
C LYS A 130 -1.14 -4.02 8.17
N PHE A 131 -1.24 -2.90 8.89
CA PHE A 131 -0.66 -2.77 10.22
C PHE A 131 -1.51 -3.52 11.26
N ARG A 132 -0.89 -4.44 11.98
CA ARG A 132 -1.46 -5.06 13.19
C ARG A 132 -0.64 -4.62 14.39
N GLY A 133 -1.19 -3.68 15.16
CA GLY A 133 -0.43 -2.97 16.17
C GLY A 133 0.74 -2.21 15.55
N ARG A 134 1.98 -2.56 15.93
CA ARG A 134 3.22 -1.94 15.42
C ARG A 134 3.90 -2.74 14.30
N LYS A 135 3.32 -3.87 13.89
CA LYS A 135 3.91 -4.75 12.88
C LYS A 135 3.16 -4.62 11.56
N LEU A 136 3.92 -4.53 10.47
CA LEU A 136 3.39 -4.56 9.13
C LEU A 136 3.21 -6.03 8.71
N THR A 137 2.00 -6.41 8.31
CA THR A 137 1.67 -7.80 7.99
C THR A 137 0.97 -7.91 6.64
N LEU A 138 1.19 -9.02 5.94
CA LEU A 138 0.42 -9.43 4.77
C LEU A 138 -0.12 -10.83 5.03
N THR A 139 -1.41 -11.04 4.76
CA THR A 139 -2.11 -12.29 5.11
C THR A 139 -2.67 -12.92 3.85
N TYR A 140 -2.37 -14.20 3.67
CA TYR A 140 -2.88 -15.06 2.62
C TYR A 140 -3.82 -16.09 3.25
N GLU A 141 -5.00 -16.25 2.67
CA GLU A 141 -6.06 -17.12 3.18
C GLU A 141 -6.48 -18.09 2.08
N ASN A 142 -7.42 -19.00 2.35
CA ASN A 142 -7.96 -19.92 1.33
C ASN A 142 -6.92 -20.85 0.68
N GLY A 143 -5.99 -21.40 1.47
CA GLY A 143 -5.04 -22.41 0.99
C GLY A 143 -5.66 -23.81 0.79
N ALA A 144 -4.80 -24.83 0.76
CA ALA A 144 -5.23 -26.23 0.83
C ALA A 144 -5.93 -26.50 2.18
N TYR A 145 -6.65 -27.61 2.28
CA TYR A 145 -7.29 -28.00 3.54
C TYR A 145 -6.25 -28.41 4.58
N CYS A 146 -6.58 -28.17 5.85
CA CYS A 146 -5.79 -28.67 6.97
C CYS A 146 -6.20 -30.12 7.29
N ASP A 147 -5.22 -30.98 7.57
CA ASP A 147 -5.46 -32.43 7.65
C ASP A 147 -6.36 -32.81 8.83
N ASN A 148 -6.16 -32.17 9.99
CA ASN A 148 -6.80 -32.56 11.26
C ASN A 148 -7.47 -31.39 12.00
N LEU A 149 -7.90 -30.36 11.26
CA LEU A 149 -8.53 -29.18 11.85
C LEU A 149 -9.87 -28.89 11.20
N ILE A 150 -10.90 -28.85 12.05
CA ILE A 150 -12.29 -28.60 11.66
C ILE A 150 -12.75 -27.37 12.45
N ASP A 151 -13.47 -26.48 11.78
CA ASP A 151 -14.18 -25.40 12.45
C ASP A 151 -15.31 -25.98 13.30
N GLY A 152 -15.25 -25.76 14.62
CA GLY A 152 -16.24 -26.29 15.56
C GLY A 152 -17.66 -25.74 15.35
N THR A 153 -17.80 -24.66 14.58
CA THR A 153 -19.10 -24.02 14.30
C THR A 153 -19.73 -24.53 13.01
N SER A 154 -18.95 -24.56 11.92
CA SER A 154 -19.44 -24.99 10.60
C SER A 154 -19.26 -26.49 10.31
N GLY A 155 -18.43 -27.19 11.09
CA GLY A 155 -18.05 -28.58 10.82
C GLY A 155 -17.19 -28.76 9.57
N GLN A 156 -16.71 -27.68 8.95
CA GLN A 156 -15.89 -27.74 7.73
C GLN A 156 -14.40 -27.79 8.06
N ARG A 157 -13.62 -28.42 7.17
CA ARG A 157 -12.15 -28.44 7.28
C ARG A 157 -11.61 -27.01 7.15
N LEU A 158 -10.74 -26.63 8.08
CA LEU A 158 -10.05 -25.34 8.01
C LEU A 158 -9.14 -25.27 6.79
N ARG A 159 -8.93 -24.05 6.31
CA ARG A 159 -8.03 -23.73 5.20
C ARG A 159 -6.68 -23.28 5.74
N LYS A 160 -5.62 -23.68 5.06
CA LYS A 160 -4.27 -23.20 5.36
C LYS A 160 -4.18 -21.69 5.12
N SER A 161 -3.45 -21.00 5.98
CA SER A 161 -3.23 -19.56 5.88
C SER A 161 -1.77 -19.20 6.13
N THR A 162 -1.34 -18.06 5.59
CA THR A 162 0.03 -17.56 5.76
C THR A 162 0.01 -16.12 6.25
N ILE A 163 0.82 -15.82 7.25
CA ILE A 163 1.06 -14.48 7.76
C ILE A 163 2.52 -14.12 7.52
N ILE A 164 2.75 -13.09 6.72
CA ILE A 164 4.06 -12.54 6.43
C ILE A 164 4.21 -11.25 7.24
N THR A 165 5.19 -11.19 8.12
CA THR A 165 5.50 -9.98 8.90
C THR A 165 6.71 -9.29 8.30
N PHE A 166 6.58 -8.00 7.99
CA PHE A 166 7.66 -7.20 7.44
C PHE A 166 8.37 -6.42 8.57
N THR A 167 9.69 -6.52 8.59
CA THR A 167 10.57 -5.79 9.51
C THR A 167 11.48 -4.88 8.68
N CYS A 168 11.45 -3.58 9.00
CA CYS A 168 12.35 -2.59 8.40
C CYS A 168 13.78 -2.89 8.86
N ASP A 169 14.67 -3.08 7.89
CA ASP A 169 16.09 -3.26 8.11
C ASP A 169 16.87 -2.36 7.16
N ARG A 170 17.46 -1.29 7.70
CA ARG A 170 18.16 -0.28 6.88
C ARG A 170 19.59 -0.68 6.50
N GLU A 171 20.18 -1.64 7.21
CA GLU A 171 21.56 -2.07 6.99
C GLU A 171 21.66 -3.12 5.88
N LEU A 172 20.54 -3.75 5.54
CA LEU A 172 20.44 -4.76 4.50
C LEU A 172 20.42 -4.13 3.10
N MET A 173 21.62 -3.85 2.56
CA MET A 173 21.80 -3.07 1.32
C MET A 173 21.56 -3.85 0.01
N THR A 174 21.50 -5.19 0.02
CA THR A 174 21.66 -5.97 -1.24
C THR A 174 20.55 -6.97 -1.58
N LYS A 175 19.72 -7.44 -0.64
CA LYS A 175 18.51 -8.23 -0.94
C LYS A 175 17.64 -8.40 0.31
N ALA A 176 16.31 -8.38 0.17
CA ALA A 176 15.43 -8.77 1.27
C ALA A 176 15.67 -10.24 1.68
N GLN A 177 15.50 -10.53 2.96
CA GLN A 177 15.65 -11.87 3.52
C GLN A 177 14.31 -12.33 4.07
N ILE A 178 13.90 -13.54 3.68
CA ILE A 178 12.71 -14.21 4.22
C ILE A 178 13.14 -15.33 5.17
N SER A 179 12.43 -15.50 6.26
CA SER A 179 12.69 -16.51 7.28
C SER A 179 11.39 -17.14 7.74
N PHE A 180 11.40 -18.46 7.90
CA PHE A 180 10.28 -19.18 8.50
C PHE A 180 10.34 -19.03 10.02
N VAL A 181 9.23 -18.62 10.62
CA VAL A 181 9.11 -18.44 12.08
C VAL A 181 8.51 -19.68 12.73
N GLY A 182 7.51 -20.29 12.08
CA GLY A 182 6.86 -21.50 12.58
C GLY A 182 5.50 -21.75 11.95
N SER A 183 4.94 -22.93 12.23
CA SER A 183 3.60 -23.30 11.77
C SER A 183 2.80 -24.02 12.87
N PRO A 184 2.04 -23.30 13.71
CA PRO A 184 1.16 -23.95 14.67
C PRO A 184 0.17 -24.87 13.93
N ASN A 185 0.15 -26.14 14.34
CA ASN A 185 -0.75 -27.19 13.85
C ASN A 185 -0.69 -27.44 12.33
N ASP A 186 0.42 -27.12 11.65
CA ASP A 186 0.58 -27.31 10.19
C ASP A 186 -0.55 -26.68 9.33
N CYS A 187 -1.17 -25.61 9.85
CA CYS A 187 -2.33 -24.98 9.22
C CYS A 187 -2.15 -23.47 9.04
N ASN A 188 -1.50 -22.81 9.99
CA ASN A 188 -1.13 -21.40 9.87
C ASN A 188 0.38 -21.29 9.78
N TYR A 189 0.90 -20.57 8.79
CA TYR A 189 2.34 -20.42 8.56
C TYR A 189 2.77 -18.99 8.82
N LEU A 190 3.84 -18.82 9.59
CA LEU A 190 4.35 -17.51 9.97
C LEU A 190 5.73 -17.31 9.33
N PHE A 191 5.88 -16.21 8.60
CA PHE A 191 7.14 -15.80 7.99
C PHE A 191 7.51 -14.38 8.43
N GLU A 192 8.80 -14.13 8.52
CA GLU A 192 9.36 -12.79 8.69
C GLU A 192 10.16 -12.41 7.45
N VAL A 193 9.93 -11.19 6.96
CA VAL A 193 10.66 -10.59 5.83
C VAL A 193 11.38 -9.35 6.33
N ARG A 194 12.71 -9.39 6.33
CA ARG A 194 13.56 -8.24 6.63
C ARG A 194 13.96 -7.56 5.33
N SER A 195 13.70 -6.25 5.24
CA SER A 195 13.96 -5.49 4.02
C SER A 195 14.07 -4.00 4.30
N HIS A 196 14.94 -3.31 3.55
CA HIS A 196 14.96 -1.85 3.51
C HIS A 196 13.66 -1.27 2.93
N HIS A 197 12.98 -1.99 2.03
CA HIS A 197 11.71 -1.55 1.44
C HIS A 197 10.53 -1.57 2.42
N ALA A 198 10.65 -2.26 3.55
CA ALA A 198 9.66 -2.21 4.63
C ALA A 198 9.81 -0.97 5.53
N CYS A 199 10.82 -0.12 5.28
CA CYS A 199 11.03 1.10 6.02
C CYS A 199 10.07 2.21 5.55
N PRO A 200 9.51 3.01 6.47
CA PRO A 200 8.68 4.14 6.10
C PRO A 200 9.51 5.18 5.37
N THR A 201 9.05 5.54 4.18
CA THR A 201 9.50 6.70 3.42
C THR A 201 8.59 7.87 3.76
N ALA A 202 9.13 9.10 3.71
CA ALA A 202 8.30 10.29 3.81
C ALA A 202 7.20 10.23 2.73
N ALA A 203 5.97 10.58 3.10
CA ALA A 203 4.90 10.73 2.12
C ALA A 203 5.38 11.70 1.04
N LYS A 204 5.13 11.38 -0.23
CA LYS A 204 5.44 12.26 -1.35
C LYS A 204 4.70 13.56 -1.09
N GLU A 205 5.43 14.61 -0.70
CA GLU A 205 4.81 15.92 -0.52
C GLU A 205 4.25 16.34 -1.89
N ASN A 206 3.06 16.92 -1.90
CA ASN A 206 2.49 17.47 -3.12
C ASN A 206 3.45 18.56 -3.61
N ASN A 207 4.31 18.21 -4.59
CA ASN A 207 5.27 19.10 -5.26
C ASN A 207 4.61 20.39 -5.81
N MET A 208 3.28 20.43 -5.83
CA MET A 208 2.47 21.63 -5.99
C MET A 208 2.97 22.78 -5.12
N ALA A 209 3.30 22.57 -3.83
CA ALA A 209 3.80 23.63 -2.96
C ALA A 209 5.11 24.25 -3.48
N ALA A 210 6.06 23.42 -3.92
CA ALA A 210 7.32 23.87 -4.50
C ALA A 210 7.12 24.64 -5.83
N ILE A 211 6.16 24.21 -6.66
CA ILE A 211 5.81 24.89 -7.91
C ILE A 211 5.25 26.29 -7.62
N TRP A 212 4.34 26.42 -6.65
CA TRP A 212 3.77 27.71 -6.27
C TRP A 212 4.83 28.67 -5.71
N ILE A 213 5.76 28.17 -4.89
CA ILE A 213 6.89 28.97 -4.36
C ILE A 213 7.76 29.52 -5.50
N PHE A 214 8.11 28.68 -6.46
CA PHE A 214 8.94 29.08 -7.60
C PHE A 214 8.26 30.17 -8.45
N LEU A 215 6.96 30.01 -8.72
CA LEU A 215 6.18 30.97 -9.50
C LEU A 215 6.08 32.33 -8.78
N PHE A 216 5.90 32.33 -7.46
CA PHE A 216 5.83 33.55 -6.65
C PHE A 216 7.14 34.34 -6.67
N ILE A 217 8.28 33.65 -6.56
CA ILE A 217 9.61 34.27 -6.62
C ILE A 217 9.87 34.89 -7.99
N LEU A 218 9.55 34.18 -9.07
CA LEU A 218 9.74 34.66 -10.44
C LEU A 218 8.90 35.92 -10.71
N LEU A 219 7.65 35.93 -10.24
CA LEU A 219 6.76 37.08 -10.38
C LEU A 219 7.25 38.31 -9.60
N ALA A 220 7.74 38.12 -8.37
CA ALA A 220 8.34 39.19 -7.58
C ALA A 220 9.59 39.77 -8.26
N ALA A 221 10.47 38.92 -8.82
CA ALA A 221 11.66 39.36 -9.53
C ALA A 221 11.32 40.21 -10.78
N LEU A 222 10.32 39.79 -11.56
CA LEU A 222 9.83 40.57 -12.69
C LEU A 222 9.27 41.93 -12.22
N PHE A 223 8.48 41.94 -11.15
CA PHE A 223 7.91 43.18 -10.60
C PHE A 223 9.00 44.19 -10.19
N VAL A 224 10.05 43.73 -9.51
CA VAL A 224 11.20 44.58 -9.13
C VAL A 224 11.96 45.06 -10.38
N TYR A 225 12.17 44.20 -11.37
CA TYR A 225 12.84 44.57 -12.62
C TYR A 225 12.08 45.66 -13.40
N PHE A 226 10.76 45.52 -13.53
CA PHE A 226 9.92 46.51 -14.21
C PHE A 226 9.81 47.83 -13.44
N SER A 227 9.58 47.79 -12.12
CA SER A 227 9.49 49.00 -11.29
C SER A 227 10.82 49.75 -11.20
N GLY A 228 11.93 49.02 -11.02
CA GLY A 228 13.29 49.58 -11.06
C GLY A 228 13.63 50.15 -12.44
N GLY A 229 13.25 49.48 -13.53
CA GLY A 229 13.45 49.96 -14.90
C GLY A 229 12.65 51.24 -15.21
N LEU A 230 11.42 51.35 -14.72
CA LEU A 230 10.60 52.56 -14.86
C LEU A 230 11.17 53.74 -14.06
N LEU A 231 11.54 53.52 -12.79
CA LEU A 231 12.16 54.54 -11.94
C LEU A 231 13.52 54.99 -12.50
N TYR A 232 14.33 54.05 -12.99
CA TYR A 232 15.61 54.35 -13.64
C TYR A 232 15.43 55.22 -14.88
N ARG A 233 14.42 54.94 -15.72
CA ARG A 233 14.11 55.76 -16.90
C ARG A 233 13.63 57.15 -16.52
N GLN A 234 12.78 57.28 -15.50
CA GLN A 234 12.28 58.59 -15.06
C GLN A 234 13.39 59.46 -14.44
N MET A 235 14.24 58.91 -13.57
CA MET A 235 15.36 59.67 -13.00
C MET A 235 16.38 60.14 -14.05
N LYS A 236 16.58 59.38 -15.13
CA LYS A 236 17.51 59.77 -16.21
C LYS A 236 16.97 60.94 -17.03
N GLN A 237 15.66 61.02 -17.28
CA GLN A 237 15.05 62.13 -18.03
C GLN A 237 15.16 63.48 -17.29
N VAL A 238 15.15 63.48 -15.95
CA VAL A 238 15.32 64.70 -15.14
C VAL A 238 16.74 65.29 -15.25
N LYS A 239 17.77 64.51 -15.62
CA LYS A 239 19.14 65.02 -15.80
C LYS A 239 19.41 65.68 -17.16
N GLN A 240 18.49 65.60 -18.12
CA GLN A 240 18.71 66.09 -19.49
C GLN A 240 17.98 67.41 -19.83
N THR A 241 17.47 68.17 -18.85
CA THR A 241 17.03 69.54 -19.13
C THR A 241 18.26 70.45 -19.28
N PRO A 242 18.59 70.97 -20.49
CA PRO A 242 19.66 71.95 -20.62
C PRO A 242 19.26 73.21 -19.85
N LYS A 243 20.14 73.66 -18.94
CA LYS A 243 20.09 75.05 -18.45
C LYS A 243 20.23 75.94 -19.67
N GLY A 244 19.17 76.67 -19.98
CA GLY A 244 19.15 77.64 -21.06
C GLY A 244 20.27 78.67 -20.92
N LEU A 245 20.87 79.00 -22.05
CA LEU A 245 21.36 80.33 -22.37
C LEU A 245 20.64 80.77 -23.65
#